data_AF-A0AAN6RHF6-F1
#
_entry.id   AF-A0AAN6RHF6-F1
#
_cell.length_a   1.000
_cell.length_b   1.000
_cell.length_c   1.000
_cell.angle_alpha   90.00
_cell.angle_beta   90.00
_cell.angle_gamma   90.00
#
_symmetry.space_group_name_H-M   'P 1'
#
loop_
_entity.id
_entity.type
_entity.pdbx_description
1 polymer ?
#
loop_
_entity_poly.entity_id
_entity_poly.type
_entity_poly.pdbx_seq_one_letter_code
_entity_poly.pdbx_strand_id
1 'polypeptide(L)'
;MALRYIRQLYSLDTLDTRFVVPANAPPKEALELANLDPAQPLPVRNGQVKSREPIEGVQPSRWNTLEFKIYGVLITIVVFFMFKSVLDVSIGQIWTLLATTSTNVDAESHPNYSKFSHLLEDGWIPGRKVDNSDLQYSSFRSNIPYLFLVVLLHPLLRKLYDGFWRADTYTQVRSSGPSGLTMGLSPSAAADARMNQRISFDVPFTAIFIVALHGFSAFKIVGILYLNYCLTTKLPRSYVPAATWIFGVGILFANEFGKGYPYASILGIFLPSSPVSEKESLTTNFGHTLDSFGGLIPRWEVLFNFTVLRIISFNMDRYWSQNAKAADSLEKKQLDPSNLSERDRVAIPAKQTDFTFRNYFAYTLYSPLYLTGPILTFNDYTSQLRHRPLSITPRRTALYALRFTICLLTMEVMIHFMYMVAIFHARPNFSLYTPAQLSMLGFFNLKHIWLKLLLPWRFFRLWALLDGIDPPENMVSLWGWGGGRDYAADGCELGGLCTGLGRPERAGGWDF
;
A
#
# COMPACT_ATOMS: atom_id res chain seq x y z
N MET A 1 23.29 20.98 -9.03
CA MET A 1 22.26 20.69 -8.00
C MET A 1 21.16 19.75 -8.49
N ALA A 2 20.54 19.96 -9.66
CA ALA A 2 19.43 19.14 -10.16
C ALA A 2 19.70 17.61 -10.18
N LEU A 3 20.88 17.19 -10.63
CA LEU A 3 21.24 15.77 -10.68
C LEU A 3 21.21 15.07 -9.30
N ARG A 4 21.57 15.81 -8.22
CA ARG A 4 21.51 15.29 -6.85
C ARG A 4 20.05 15.09 -6.40
N TYR A 5 19.17 16.02 -6.74
CA TYR A 5 17.74 15.91 -6.45
C TYR A 5 17.07 14.76 -7.22
N ILE A 6 17.40 14.59 -8.50
CA ILE A 6 16.90 13.46 -9.30
C ILE A 6 17.39 12.14 -8.72
N ARG A 7 18.68 12.05 -8.37
CA ARG A 7 19.23 10.85 -7.72
C ARG A 7 18.54 10.55 -6.38
N GLN A 8 18.23 11.58 -5.60
CA GLN A 8 17.51 11.42 -4.35
C GLN A 8 16.05 10.96 -4.57
N LEU A 9 15.34 11.54 -5.54
CA LEU A 9 13.96 11.19 -5.87
C LEU A 9 13.79 9.69 -6.20
N TYR A 10 14.76 9.12 -6.92
CA TYR A 10 14.79 7.70 -7.29
C TYR A 10 15.59 6.82 -6.32
N SER A 11 16.06 7.36 -5.20
CA SER A 11 16.74 6.57 -4.17
C SER A 11 15.78 5.56 -3.51
N LEU A 12 16.33 4.45 -3.03
CA LEU A 12 15.58 3.43 -2.30
C LEU A 12 15.08 3.96 -0.96
N ASP A 13 15.87 4.80 -0.28
CA ASP A 13 15.50 5.45 0.99
C ASP A 13 14.23 6.32 0.87
N THR A 14 14.14 7.09 -0.23
CA THR A 14 12.95 7.90 -0.52
C THR A 14 11.71 7.02 -0.76
N LEU A 15 11.88 5.82 -1.30
CA LEU A 15 10.81 4.86 -1.48
C LEU A 15 10.43 4.22 -0.14
N ASP A 16 11.34 3.49 0.48
CA ASP A 16 11.17 2.91 1.80
C ASP A 16 12.52 2.83 2.51
N THR A 17 12.59 3.37 3.72
CA THR A 17 13.80 3.31 4.56
C THR A 17 14.17 1.86 4.86
N ARG A 18 13.20 0.94 4.86
CA ARG A 18 13.40 -0.51 5.07
C ARG A 18 14.34 -1.17 4.05
N PHE A 19 14.55 -0.55 2.89
CA PHE A 19 15.49 -1.05 1.88
C PHE A 19 16.95 -0.66 2.14
N VAL A 20 17.18 0.26 3.07
CA VAL A 20 18.52 0.77 3.41
C VAL A 20 18.86 0.51 4.87
N VAL A 21 17.85 0.62 5.75
CA VAL A 21 17.89 0.34 7.18
C VAL A 21 17.45 -1.10 7.43
N PRO A 22 18.33 -1.95 7.97
CA PRO A 22 18.02 -3.33 8.33
C PRO A 22 16.92 -3.41 9.41
N ALA A 23 16.05 -4.41 9.33
CA ALA A 23 14.88 -4.54 10.21
C ALA A 23 15.22 -4.70 11.71
N ASN A 24 16.42 -5.19 12.03
CA ASN A 24 16.91 -5.41 13.41
C ASN A 24 17.67 -4.20 13.99
N ALA A 25 17.87 -3.14 13.21
CA ALA A 25 18.67 -1.99 13.62
C ALA A 25 17.80 -0.84 14.19
N PRO A 26 18.22 -0.17 15.27
CA PRO A 26 17.58 1.05 15.74
C PRO A 26 17.60 2.15 14.66
N PRO A 27 16.46 2.76 14.31
CA PRO A 27 16.36 3.63 13.15
C PRO A 27 17.14 4.94 13.28
N LYS A 28 17.32 5.50 14.48
CA LYS A 28 18.00 6.80 14.66
C LYS A 28 19.43 6.79 14.11
N GLU A 29 20.25 5.87 14.60
CA GLU A 29 21.65 5.72 14.18
C GLU A 29 21.73 5.25 12.72
N ALA A 30 20.86 4.32 12.32
CA ALA A 30 20.83 3.81 10.95
C ALA A 30 20.48 4.88 9.93
N LEU A 31 19.52 5.77 10.23
CA LEU A 31 19.13 6.87 9.35
C LEU A 31 20.19 7.97 9.30
N GLU A 32 20.85 8.28 10.41
CA GLU A 32 22.00 9.19 10.42
C GLU A 32 23.12 8.68 9.52
N LEU A 33 23.46 7.39 9.62
CA LEU A 33 24.46 6.74 8.77
C LEU A 33 24.01 6.65 7.31
N ALA A 34 22.73 6.39 7.04
CA ALA A 34 22.18 6.32 5.68
C ALA A 34 22.18 7.70 4.99
N ASN A 35 22.00 8.79 5.74
CA ASN A 35 22.09 10.15 5.22
C ASN A 35 23.52 10.51 4.76
N LEU A 36 24.55 9.88 5.34
CA LEU A 36 25.95 10.07 4.93
C LEU A 36 26.27 9.38 3.60
N ASP A 37 25.66 8.22 3.32
CA ASP A 37 25.77 7.55 2.01
C ASP A 37 24.48 6.79 1.60
N PRO A 38 23.62 7.40 0.77
CA PRO A 38 22.32 6.84 0.39
C PRO A 38 22.39 5.76 -0.69
N ALA A 39 23.58 5.38 -1.18
CA ALA A 39 23.71 4.53 -2.37
C ALA A 39 23.61 3.02 -2.11
N GLN A 40 23.79 2.53 -0.88
CA GLN A 40 23.70 1.10 -0.55
C GLN A 40 23.18 0.86 0.88
N PRO A 41 22.56 -0.30 1.17
CA PRO A 41 22.16 -0.67 2.53
C PRO A 41 23.36 -0.73 3.50
N LEU A 42 23.11 -0.47 4.77
CA LEU A 42 24.13 -0.48 5.82
C LEU A 42 24.39 -1.92 6.32
N PRO A 43 25.67 -2.34 6.48
CA PRO A 43 25.98 -3.66 7.03
C PRO A 43 25.68 -3.72 8.54
N VAL A 44 25.17 -4.86 9.02
CA VAL A 44 24.90 -5.13 10.44
C VAL A 44 25.81 -6.22 10.96
N ARG A 45 26.35 -6.04 12.17
CA ARG A 45 26.93 -7.13 12.97
C ARG A 45 26.37 -7.02 14.39
N ASN A 46 25.74 -8.08 14.88
CA ASN A 46 25.16 -8.15 16.23
C ASN A 46 24.15 -7.01 16.56
N GLY A 47 23.28 -6.64 15.61
CA GLY A 47 22.24 -5.61 15.83
C GLY A 47 22.73 -4.15 15.85
N GLN A 48 24.05 -3.92 15.81
CA GLN A 48 24.63 -2.58 15.71
C GLN A 48 25.01 -2.25 14.26
N VAL A 49 24.71 -1.01 13.85
CA VAL A 49 25.05 -0.49 12.52
C VAL A 49 26.46 0.10 12.58
N LYS A 50 27.39 -0.43 11.78
CA LYS A 50 28.77 0.09 11.72
C LYS A 50 28.93 1.04 10.54
N SER A 51 29.66 2.14 10.72
CA SER A 51 30.19 2.93 9.60
C SER A 51 31.03 2.01 8.71
N ARG A 52 30.90 2.15 7.38
CA ARG A 52 31.69 1.34 6.44
C ARG A 52 33.18 1.52 6.74
N GLU A 53 33.86 0.45 7.12
CA GLU A 53 35.29 0.35 6.83
C GLU A 53 35.43 0.28 5.30
N PRO A 54 36.40 0.98 4.69
CA PRO A 54 36.59 0.90 3.24
C PRO A 54 36.76 -0.56 2.88
N ILE A 55 35.79 -1.12 2.16
CA ILE A 55 35.87 -2.49 1.68
C ILE A 55 36.99 -2.50 0.64
N GLU A 56 38.18 -2.95 1.03
CA GLU A 56 39.24 -3.29 0.09
C GLU A 56 38.68 -4.33 -0.88
N GLY A 57 38.60 -3.98 -2.17
CA GLY A 57 38.11 -4.87 -3.22
C GLY A 57 36.79 -4.50 -3.89
N VAL A 58 36.20 -3.33 -3.63
CA VAL A 58 35.07 -2.85 -4.45
C VAL A 58 35.55 -2.53 -5.86
N GLN A 59 35.14 -3.35 -6.84
CA GLN A 59 35.48 -3.12 -8.24
C GLN A 59 34.97 -1.75 -8.70
N PRO A 60 35.77 -0.98 -9.46
CA PRO A 60 35.37 0.32 -9.95
C PRO A 60 34.15 0.19 -10.87
N SER A 61 33.28 1.20 -10.85
CA SER A 61 32.03 1.19 -11.60
C SER A 61 32.30 1.11 -13.10
N ARG A 62 31.69 0.12 -13.79
CA ARG A 62 31.90 -0.09 -15.24
C ARG A 62 31.11 0.86 -16.15
N TRP A 63 30.30 1.75 -15.59
CA TRP A 63 29.43 2.69 -16.34
C TRP A 63 30.17 3.54 -17.37
N ASN A 64 31.45 3.87 -17.12
CA ASN A 64 32.25 4.70 -18.01
C ASN A 64 33.04 3.90 -19.07
N THR A 65 32.97 2.57 -19.05
CA THR A 65 33.62 1.73 -20.07
C THR A 65 32.93 1.89 -21.42
N LEU A 66 33.69 1.73 -22.51
CA LEU A 66 33.15 1.85 -23.87
C LEU A 66 32.05 0.82 -24.13
N GLU A 67 32.25 -0.42 -23.66
CA GLU A 67 31.28 -1.51 -23.72
C GLU A 67 29.92 -1.08 -23.12
N PHE A 68 29.93 -0.51 -21.90
CA PHE A 68 28.71 -0.10 -21.22
C PHE A 68 28.02 1.08 -21.91
N LYS A 69 28.78 1.99 -22.52
CA LYS A 69 28.22 3.05 -23.36
C LYS A 69 27.54 2.50 -24.60
N ILE A 70 28.13 1.48 -25.26
CA ILE A 70 27.52 0.79 -26.41
C ILE A 70 26.22 0.10 -25.99
N TYR A 71 26.20 -0.62 -24.86
CA TYR A 71 24.97 -1.18 -24.32
C TYR A 71 23.91 -0.11 -24.04
N GLY A 72 24.29 1.05 -23.52
CA GLY A 72 23.39 2.18 -23.31
C GLY A 72 22.72 2.68 -24.60
N VAL A 73 23.48 2.80 -25.68
CA VAL A 73 22.96 3.15 -27.01
C VAL A 73 22.02 2.07 -27.54
N LEU A 74 22.43 0.79 -27.48
CA LEU A 74 21.59 -0.34 -27.92
C LEU A 74 20.27 -0.41 -27.16
N ILE A 75 20.31 -0.28 -25.82
CA ILE A 75 19.10 -0.28 -24.98
C ILE A 75 18.19 0.88 -25.36
N THR A 76 18.74 2.07 -25.63
CA THR A 76 17.93 3.23 -26.02
C THR A 76 17.25 3.01 -27.36
N ILE A 77 17.96 2.43 -28.34
CA ILE A 77 17.39 2.04 -29.64
C ILE A 77 16.27 1.00 -29.46
N VAL A 78 16.52 -0.04 -28.65
CA VAL A 78 15.53 -1.09 -28.37
C VAL A 78 14.29 -0.48 -27.73
N VAL A 79 14.44 0.31 -26.66
CA VAL A 79 13.33 0.97 -25.95
C VAL A 79 12.54 1.85 -26.91
N PHE A 80 13.21 2.62 -27.78
CA PHE A 80 12.54 3.40 -28.82
C PHE A 80 11.65 2.53 -29.72
N PHE A 81 12.18 1.41 -30.23
CA PHE A 81 11.38 0.49 -31.07
C PHE A 81 10.26 -0.20 -30.29
N MET A 82 10.46 -0.54 -29.01
CA MET A 82 9.41 -1.12 -28.16
C MET A 82 8.20 -0.18 -28.08
N PHE A 83 8.42 1.09 -27.75
CA PHE A 83 7.35 2.09 -27.71
C PHE A 83 6.75 2.30 -29.10
N LYS A 84 7.59 2.46 -30.12
CA LYS A 84 7.14 2.65 -31.50
C LYS A 84 6.17 1.55 -31.95
N SER A 85 6.48 0.29 -31.70
CA SER A 85 5.64 -0.84 -32.13
C SER A 85 4.21 -0.76 -31.59
N VAL A 86 4.03 -0.34 -30.33
CA VAL A 86 2.70 -0.21 -29.73
C VAL A 86 1.99 1.06 -30.19
N LEU A 87 2.73 2.15 -30.36
CA LEU A 87 2.20 3.41 -30.85
C LEU A 87 1.69 3.28 -32.29
N ASP A 88 2.45 2.62 -33.18
CA ASP A 88 2.05 2.37 -34.57
C ASP A 88 0.71 1.61 -34.65
N VAL A 89 0.48 0.70 -33.70
CA VAL A 89 -0.75 -0.09 -33.58
C VAL A 89 -1.91 0.72 -33.00
N SER A 90 -1.63 1.60 -32.03
CA SER A 90 -2.65 2.33 -31.26
C SER A 90 -3.17 3.56 -31.99
N ILE A 91 -2.24 4.42 -32.44
CA ILE A 91 -2.54 5.75 -32.99
C ILE A 91 -2.16 5.89 -34.47
N GLY A 92 -1.60 4.84 -35.08
CA GLY A 92 -1.10 4.88 -36.46
C GLY A 92 0.35 5.39 -36.56
N GLN A 93 0.96 5.22 -37.74
CA GLN A 93 2.41 5.35 -37.93
C GLN A 93 2.99 6.69 -37.46
N ILE A 94 3.90 6.63 -36.49
CA ILE A 94 4.67 7.80 -35.99
C ILE A 94 5.51 8.49 -37.08
N TRP A 95 5.88 7.76 -38.13
CA TRP A 95 6.79 8.27 -39.16
C TRP A 95 6.20 9.48 -39.92
N THR A 96 4.88 9.56 -40.07
CA THR A 96 4.18 10.71 -40.68
C THR A 96 4.24 11.98 -39.81
N LEU A 97 4.49 11.87 -38.50
CA LEU A 97 4.67 13.05 -37.63
C LEU A 97 6.10 13.62 -37.67
N LEU A 98 7.11 12.79 -37.95
CA LEU A 98 8.51 13.20 -38.00
C LEU A 98 8.99 13.53 -39.42
N ALA A 99 8.38 12.95 -40.45
CA ALA A 99 8.73 13.17 -41.85
C ALA A 99 7.94 14.31 -42.53
N THR A 100 6.84 14.77 -41.93
CA THR A 100 5.97 15.80 -42.51
C THR A 100 5.65 16.88 -41.49
N THR A 101 5.93 18.14 -41.83
CA THR A 101 5.50 19.37 -41.13
C THR A 101 3.98 19.57 -41.27
N SER A 102 3.18 18.54 -40.99
CA SER A 102 1.73 18.60 -41.01
C SER A 102 1.23 18.44 -39.58
N THR A 103 0.56 19.47 -39.08
CA THR A 103 -0.07 19.52 -37.76
C THR A 103 -1.37 18.71 -37.69
N ASN A 104 -1.83 18.12 -38.80
CA ASN A 104 -3.04 17.33 -38.87
C ASN A 104 -2.65 15.87 -39.15
N VAL A 105 -2.48 15.11 -38.09
CA VAL A 105 -2.36 13.65 -38.18
C VAL A 105 -3.67 13.08 -37.69
N ASP A 106 -4.53 12.76 -38.65
CA ASP A 106 -5.76 12.03 -38.40
C ASP A 106 -5.38 10.69 -37.74
N ALA A 107 -5.89 10.48 -36.53
CA ALA A 107 -5.61 9.31 -35.69
C ALA A 107 -6.14 7.98 -36.27
N GLU A 108 -6.56 7.97 -37.53
CA GLU A 108 -7.37 6.93 -38.19
C GLU A 108 -6.56 6.04 -39.14
N SER A 109 -5.22 6.06 -39.08
CA SER A 109 -4.39 5.43 -40.12
C SER A 109 -4.10 3.92 -39.94
N HIS A 110 -4.45 3.31 -38.79
CA HIS A 110 -4.28 1.86 -38.62
C HIS A 110 -5.54 1.08 -39.07
N PRO A 111 -5.43 0.00 -39.87
CA PRO A 111 -6.59 -0.75 -40.40
C PRO A 111 -7.55 -1.29 -39.33
N ASN A 112 -7.08 -1.44 -38.08
CA ASN A 112 -7.88 -1.90 -36.96
C ASN A 112 -8.41 -0.79 -36.03
N TYR A 113 -8.08 0.49 -36.29
CA TYR A 113 -8.47 1.59 -35.38
C TYR A 113 -9.99 1.71 -35.21
N SER A 114 -10.74 1.62 -36.31
CA SER A 114 -12.21 1.63 -36.29
C SER A 114 -12.85 0.53 -35.43
N LYS A 115 -12.11 -0.56 -35.15
CA LYS A 115 -12.62 -1.69 -34.35
C LYS A 115 -12.62 -1.41 -32.86
N PHE A 116 -11.73 -0.54 -32.37
CA PHE A 116 -11.62 -0.22 -30.94
C PHE A 116 -11.86 1.26 -30.62
N SER A 117 -11.97 2.13 -31.62
CA SER A 117 -12.19 3.57 -31.44
C SER A 117 -13.45 3.92 -30.64
N HIS A 118 -14.47 3.06 -30.67
CA HIS A 118 -15.71 3.20 -29.91
C HIS A 118 -15.52 2.98 -28.39
N LEU A 119 -14.41 2.36 -27.96
CA LEU A 119 -14.05 2.19 -26.55
C LEU A 119 -13.21 3.36 -26.01
N LEU A 120 -12.79 4.27 -26.90
CA LEU A 120 -11.94 5.41 -26.55
C LEU A 120 -12.79 6.64 -26.26
N GLU A 121 -12.45 7.33 -25.18
CA GLU A 121 -13.10 8.57 -24.75
C GLU A 121 -12.22 9.78 -25.08
N ASP A 122 -12.80 10.99 -25.02
CA ASP A 122 -12.02 12.21 -25.20
C ASP A 122 -11.15 12.46 -23.96
N GLY A 123 -9.84 12.65 -24.21
CA GLY A 123 -8.84 12.86 -23.17
C GLY A 123 -8.60 14.33 -22.85
N TRP A 124 -7.82 14.59 -21.81
CA TRP A 124 -7.43 15.96 -21.44
C TRP A 124 -6.20 16.45 -22.21
N ILE A 125 -5.46 15.54 -22.87
CA ILE A 125 -4.33 15.90 -23.74
C ILE A 125 -4.90 16.37 -25.09
N PRO A 126 -4.63 17.63 -25.53
CA PRO A 126 -5.18 18.16 -26.78
C PRO A 126 -4.92 17.24 -27.98
N GLY A 127 -5.98 16.92 -28.72
CA GLY A 127 -5.90 16.06 -29.91
C GLY A 127 -5.67 14.58 -29.62
N ARG A 128 -5.80 14.10 -28.37
CA ARG A 128 -5.61 12.69 -28.02
C ARG A 128 -6.82 12.12 -27.26
N LYS A 129 -7.24 10.94 -27.70
CA LYS A 129 -8.20 10.11 -26.97
C LYS A 129 -7.53 9.36 -25.83
N VAL A 130 -8.34 8.88 -24.89
CA VAL A 130 -7.91 8.11 -23.73
C VAL A 130 -8.54 6.71 -23.75
N ASP A 131 -7.72 5.69 -23.49
CA ASP A 131 -8.20 4.32 -23.24
C ASP A 131 -8.65 4.19 -21.78
N ASN A 132 -9.96 4.24 -21.57
CA ASN A 132 -10.60 4.11 -20.26
C ASN A 132 -11.23 2.72 -20.05
N SER A 133 -10.86 1.74 -20.89
CA SER A 133 -11.49 0.41 -20.94
C SER A 133 -11.20 -0.46 -19.71
N ASP A 134 -10.12 -0.18 -18.96
CA ASP A 134 -9.83 -0.88 -17.70
C ASP A 134 -10.72 -0.32 -16.57
N LEU A 135 -11.75 -1.09 -16.19
CA LEU A 135 -12.74 -0.69 -15.17
C LEU A 135 -12.12 -0.40 -13.79
N GLN A 136 -11.01 -1.06 -13.44
CA GLN A 136 -10.38 -0.87 -12.14
C GLN A 136 -9.65 0.48 -12.09
N TYR A 137 -8.85 0.78 -13.12
CA TYR A 137 -8.15 2.06 -13.20
C TYR A 137 -9.10 3.21 -13.48
N SER A 138 -10.10 3.05 -14.36
CA SER A 138 -11.07 4.11 -14.68
C SER A 138 -11.88 4.52 -13.44
N SER A 139 -12.30 3.55 -12.62
CA SER A 139 -12.96 3.80 -11.33
C SER A 139 -12.04 4.51 -10.33
N PHE A 140 -10.77 4.13 -10.23
CA PHE A 140 -9.81 4.86 -9.39
C PHE A 140 -9.61 6.29 -9.88
N ARG A 141 -9.38 6.45 -11.19
CA ARG A 141 -9.12 7.74 -11.88
C ARG A 141 -10.25 8.74 -11.69
N SER A 142 -11.51 8.32 -11.87
CA SER A 142 -12.68 9.18 -11.65
C SER A 142 -12.82 9.62 -10.19
N ASN A 143 -12.31 8.84 -9.24
CA ASN A 143 -12.33 9.14 -7.82
C ASN A 143 -11.10 9.91 -7.31
N ILE A 144 -10.05 10.11 -8.12
CA ILE A 144 -8.83 10.82 -7.70
C ILE A 144 -9.13 12.20 -7.08
N PRO A 145 -9.99 13.08 -7.64
CA PRO A 145 -10.25 14.38 -7.05
C PRO A 145 -10.85 14.29 -5.63
N TYR A 146 -11.81 13.38 -5.42
CA TYR A 146 -12.43 13.15 -4.11
C TYR A 146 -11.42 12.57 -3.12
N LEU A 147 -10.62 11.60 -3.55
CA LEU A 147 -9.58 11.00 -2.73
C LEU A 147 -8.51 12.04 -2.35
N PHE A 148 -8.10 12.90 -3.28
CA PHE A 148 -7.13 13.96 -3.02
C PHE A 148 -7.67 14.97 -1.99
N LEU A 149 -8.95 15.36 -2.11
CA LEU A 149 -9.61 16.20 -1.12
C LEU A 149 -9.58 15.56 0.27
N VAL A 150 -9.91 14.28 0.39
CA VAL A 150 -9.88 13.56 1.68
C VAL A 150 -8.46 13.48 2.25
N VAL A 151 -7.44 13.21 1.42
CA VAL A 151 -6.02 13.16 1.85
C VAL A 151 -5.52 14.51 2.35
N LEU A 152 -6.03 15.63 1.83
CA LEU A 152 -5.71 16.96 2.34
C LEU A 152 -6.50 17.29 3.61
N LEU A 153 -7.81 17.00 3.62
CA LEU A 153 -8.69 17.31 4.73
C LEU A 153 -8.36 16.49 5.98
N HIS A 154 -8.07 15.20 5.85
CA HIS A 154 -7.87 14.33 7.01
C HIS A 154 -6.69 14.78 7.92
N PRO A 155 -5.46 14.99 7.42
CA PRO A 155 -4.35 15.51 8.24
C PRO A 155 -4.61 16.93 8.73
N LEU A 156 -5.32 17.76 7.96
CA LEU A 156 -5.70 19.12 8.37
C LEU A 156 -6.67 19.07 9.55
N LEU A 157 -7.71 18.25 9.48
CA LEU A 157 -8.67 18.02 10.55
C LEU A 157 -7.99 17.45 11.79
N ARG A 158 -7.04 16.53 11.64
CA ARG A 158 -6.25 16.04 12.79
C ARG A 158 -5.46 17.17 13.44
N LYS A 159 -4.79 18.01 12.67
CA LYS A 159 -4.04 19.17 13.21
C LYS A 159 -4.96 20.18 13.90
N LEU A 160 -6.15 20.45 13.34
CA LEU A 160 -7.15 21.32 13.95
C LEU A 160 -7.68 20.72 15.25
N TYR A 161 -7.95 19.42 15.28
CA TYR A 161 -8.35 18.69 16.48
C TYR A 161 -7.26 18.75 17.56
N ASP A 162 -6.01 18.46 17.20
CA ASP A 162 -4.86 18.53 18.12
C ASP A 162 -4.61 19.96 18.63
N GLY A 163 -4.80 20.97 17.78
CA GLY A 163 -4.71 22.38 18.17
C GLY A 163 -5.83 22.80 19.12
N PHE A 164 -7.07 22.39 18.84
CA PHE A 164 -8.23 22.66 19.68
C PHE A 164 -8.08 22.06 21.08
N TRP A 165 -7.64 20.80 21.17
CA TRP A 165 -7.39 20.13 22.44
C TRP A 165 -6.02 20.46 23.07
N ARG A 166 -5.18 21.26 22.40
CA ARG A 166 -3.81 21.60 22.84
C ARG A 166 -2.95 20.36 23.11
N ALA A 167 -3.05 19.35 22.25
CA ALA A 167 -2.40 18.06 22.36
C ALA A 167 -0.90 18.16 22.66
N ASP A 168 -0.20 19.14 22.08
CA ASP A 168 1.23 19.39 22.29
C ASP A 168 1.62 19.68 23.75
N THR A 169 0.65 19.98 24.63
CA THR A 169 0.89 20.25 26.04
C THR A 169 1.03 18.97 26.87
N TYR A 170 0.35 17.89 26.49
CA TYR A 170 0.28 16.65 27.28
C TYR A 170 0.72 15.39 26.52
N THR A 171 1.02 15.50 25.23
CA THR A 171 1.53 14.39 24.41
C THR A 171 3.04 14.42 24.21
N GLN A 172 3.71 15.49 24.67
CA GLN A 172 5.14 15.71 24.52
C GLN A 172 5.83 15.84 25.87
N VAL A 173 7.03 15.26 25.99
CA VAL A 173 7.89 15.45 27.16
C VAL A 173 8.64 16.77 26.99
N ARG A 174 8.33 17.78 27.82
CA ARG A 174 9.09 19.04 27.85
C ARG A 174 10.26 18.90 28.81
N SER A 175 11.47 19.15 28.32
CA SER A 175 12.66 19.28 29.17
C SER A 175 12.70 20.69 29.75
N SER A 176 12.56 20.81 31.08
CA SER A 176 12.71 22.08 31.78
C SER A 176 14.17 22.29 32.21
N GLY A 177 14.93 23.08 31.45
CA GLY A 177 16.17 23.73 31.89
C GLY A 177 17.32 22.82 32.39
N PRO A 178 18.46 23.40 32.81
CA PRO A 178 19.70 22.68 33.13
C PRO A 178 19.61 21.79 34.39
N SER A 179 18.61 22.00 35.23
CA SER A 179 18.31 21.19 36.41
C SER A 179 17.26 20.14 36.02
N GLY A 180 17.71 18.94 35.67
CA GLY A 180 16.92 17.83 35.09
C GLY A 180 15.80 17.24 35.97
N LEU A 181 14.92 18.08 36.52
CA LEU A 181 13.66 17.68 37.12
C LEU A 181 12.56 17.94 36.08
N THR A 182 12.02 16.87 35.49
CA THR A 182 10.84 16.96 34.63
C THR A 182 9.62 17.29 35.50
N MET A 183 9.20 18.56 35.55
CA MET A 183 7.92 18.96 36.15
C MET A 183 6.70 18.56 35.28
N GLY A 184 6.79 17.43 34.56
CA GLY A 184 5.85 17.00 33.52
C GLY A 184 5.68 15.48 33.43
N LEU A 185 4.77 15.04 32.54
CA LEU A 185 4.46 13.63 32.28
C LEU A 185 5.70 12.79 32.00
N SER A 186 5.72 11.54 32.49
CA SER A 186 6.77 10.57 32.14
C SER A 186 6.74 10.27 30.63
N PRO A 187 7.87 9.86 30.00
CA PRO A 187 7.90 9.53 28.58
C PRO A 187 6.87 8.49 28.14
N SER A 188 6.64 7.45 28.96
CA SER A 188 5.58 6.47 28.69
C SER A 188 4.19 7.09 28.77
N ALA A 189 3.93 7.95 29.76
CA ALA A 189 2.62 8.59 29.91
C ALA A 189 2.31 9.57 28.77
N ALA A 190 3.31 10.32 28.30
CA ALA A 190 3.18 11.18 27.12
C ALA A 190 2.88 10.35 25.85
N ALA A 191 3.54 9.20 25.69
CA ALA A 191 3.28 8.29 24.56
C ALA A 191 1.86 7.68 24.60
N ASP A 192 1.42 7.25 25.79
CA ASP A 192 0.05 6.77 26.03
C ASP A 192 -0.98 7.86 25.72
N ALA A 193 -0.71 9.10 26.12
CA ALA A 193 -1.57 10.24 25.83
C ALA A 193 -1.63 10.56 24.33
N ARG A 194 -0.50 10.48 23.61
CA ARG A 194 -0.46 10.64 22.15
C ARG A 194 -1.31 9.59 21.44
N MET A 195 -1.18 8.33 21.82
CA MET A 195 -1.98 7.25 21.24
C MET A 195 -3.47 7.50 21.49
N ASN A 196 -3.85 7.82 22.73
CA ASN A 196 -5.24 8.10 23.08
C ASN A 196 -5.81 9.29 22.30
N GLN A 197 -5.04 10.36 22.15
CA GLN A 197 -5.42 11.53 21.36
C GLN A 197 -5.68 11.17 19.90
N ARG A 198 -4.78 10.39 19.28
CA ARG A 198 -4.93 9.94 17.90
C ARG A 198 -6.18 9.08 17.72
N ILE A 199 -6.37 8.10 18.59
CA ILE A 199 -7.54 7.20 18.52
C ILE A 199 -8.85 7.97 18.75
N SER A 200 -8.85 9.01 19.60
CA SER A 200 -10.02 9.87 19.80
C SER A 200 -10.44 10.62 18.54
N PHE A 201 -9.49 10.93 17.67
CA PHE A 201 -9.76 11.48 16.34
C PHE A 201 -10.13 10.38 15.33
N ASP A 202 -9.39 9.28 15.32
CA ASP A 202 -9.52 8.21 14.33
C ASP A 202 -10.88 7.52 14.36
N VAL A 203 -11.43 7.25 15.54
CA VAL A 203 -12.72 6.55 15.68
C VAL A 203 -13.89 7.32 15.05
N PRO A 204 -14.19 8.58 15.42
CA PRO A 204 -15.28 9.32 14.80
C PRO A 204 -15.02 9.60 13.32
N PHE A 205 -13.78 9.93 12.93
CA PHE A 205 -13.45 10.13 11.52
C PHE A 205 -13.74 8.86 10.71
N THR A 206 -13.28 7.71 11.19
CA THR A 206 -13.47 6.41 10.54
C THR A 206 -14.95 6.04 10.47
N ALA A 207 -15.73 6.28 11.53
CA ALA A 207 -17.16 6.04 11.53
C ALA A 207 -17.89 6.85 10.44
N ILE A 208 -17.55 8.14 10.30
CA ILE A 208 -18.08 8.99 9.22
C ILE A 208 -17.60 8.48 7.86
N PHE A 209 -16.32 8.12 7.76
CA PHE A 209 -15.69 7.67 6.51
C PHE A 209 -16.32 6.38 5.98
N ILE A 210 -16.55 5.37 6.83
CA ILE A 210 -17.20 4.12 6.40
C ILE A 210 -18.66 4.31 6.01
N VAL A 211 -19.39 5.23 6.67
CA VAL A 211 -20.77 5.56 6.27
C VAL A 211 -20.79 6.29 4.94
N ALA A 212 -19.85 7.21 4.70
CA ALA A 212 -19.72 7.87 3.39
C ALA A 212 -19.36 6.87 2.27
N LEU A 213 -18.48 5.91 2.56
CA LEU A 213 -18.06 4.90 1.58
C LEU A 213 -19.14 3.85 1.30
N HIS A 214 -19.81 3.33 2.33
CA HIS A 214 -20.64 2.13 2.22
C HIS A 214 -22.10 2.33 2.63
N GLY A 215 -22.48 3.54 3.02
CA GLY A 215 -23.83 3.88 3.47
C GLY A 215 -24.31 2.94 4.58
N PHE A 216 -25.48 2.34 4.41
CA PHE A 216 -26.04 1.42 5.42
C PHE A 216 -25.23 0.12 5.57
N SER A 217 -24.47 -0.31 4.56
CA SER A 217 -23.61 -1.50 4.69
C SER A 217 -22.49 -1.31 5.74
N ALA A 218 -22.22 -0.08 6.19
CA ALA A 218 -21.36 0.18 7.34
C ALA A 218 -21.80 -0.59 8.60
N PHE A 219 -23.11 -0.77 8.84
CA PHE A 219 -23.60 -1.54 9.97
C PHE A 219 -23.24 -3.03 9.88
N LYS A 220 -23.21 -3.60 8.67
CA LYS A 220 -22.76 -4.98 8.42
C LYS A 220 -21.29 -5.13 8.80
N ILE A 221 -20.45 -4.20 8.32
CA ILE A 221 -19.02 -4.15 8.64
C ILE A 221 -18.80 -4.08 10.16
N VAL A 222 -19.45 -3.13 10.83
CA VAL A 222 -19.35 -2.96 12.29
C VAL A 222 -19.81 -4.22 13.04
N GLY A 223 -20.91 -4.84 12.57
CA GLY A 223 -21.43 -6.08 13.14
C GLY A 223 -20.42 -7.23 13.05
N ILE A 224 -19.82 -7.45 11.89
CA ILE A 224 -18.77 -8.47 11.68
C ILE A 224 -17.58 -8.20 12.60
N LEU A 225 -17.13 -6.94 12.68
CA LEU A 225 -16.03 -6.55 13.55
C LEU A 225 -16.33 -6.80 15.03
N TYR A 226 -17.54 -6.45 15.48
CA TYR A 226 -17.96 -6.66 16.86
C TYR A 226 -18.08 -8.15 17.22
N LEU A 227 -18.63 -8.96 16.33
CA LEU A 227 -18.68 -10.42 16.49
C LEU A 227 -17.28 -11.01 16.63
N ASN A 228 -16.35 -10.60 15.77
CA ASN A 228 -14.96 -11.02 15.89
C ASN A 228 -14.31 -10.57 17.20
N TYR A 229 -14.53 -9.32 17.61
CA TYR A 229 -14.00 -8.80 18.87
C TYR A 229 -14.53 -9.61 20.07
N CYS A 230 -15.81 -9.98 20.07
CA CYS A 230 -16.37 -10.87 21.08
C CYS A 230 -15.72 -12.27 21.03
N LEU A 231 -15.50 -12.80 19.83
CA LEU A 231 -14.85 -14.11 19.63
C LEU A 231 -13.44 -14.13 20.23
N THR A 232 -12.61 -13.11 19.97
CA THR A 232 -11.24 -13.07 20.52
C THR A 232 -11.23 -12.78 22.02
N THR A 233 -12.12 -11.93 22.54
CA THR A 233 -12.08 -11.52 23.95
C THR A 233 -12.76 -12.47 24.92
N LYS A 234 -13.83 -13.16 24.49
CA LYS A 234 -14.65 -14.01 25.35
C LYS A 234 -14.30 -15.50 25.27
N LEU A 235 -13.68 -15.97 24.19
CA LEU A 235 -13.28 -17.38 24.09
C LEU A 235 -12.04 -17.68 24.96
N PRO A 236 -11.93 -18.93 25.47
CA PRO A 236 -10.70 -19.39 26.09
C PRO A 236 -9.53 -19.32 25.10
N ARG A 237 -8.36 -18.90 25.59
CA ARG A 237 -7.16 -18.63 24.79
C ARG A 237 -6.80 -19.77 23.83
N SER A 238 -6.94 -21.04 24.24
CA SER A 238 -6.61 -22.22 23.43
C SER A 238 -7.40 -22.30 22.13
N TYR A 239 -8.63 -21.80 22.10
CA TYR A 239 -9.50 -21.84 20.92
C TYR A 239 -9.35 -20.60 20.03
N VAL A 240 -8.76 -19.50 20.52
CA VAL A 240 -8.67 -18.23 19.79
C VAL A 240 -8.01 -18.38 18.41
N PRO A 241 -6.88 -19.10 18.23
CA PRO A 241 -6.27 -19.25 16.91
C PRO A 241 -7.19 -19.96 15.91
N ALA A 242 -7.76 -21.12 16.30
CA ALA A 242 -8.67 -21.88 15.44
C ALA A 242 -9.93 -21.08 15.10
N ALA A 243 -10.56 -20.46 16.11
CA ALA A 243 -11.74 -19.64 15.93
C ALA A 243 -11.47 -18.42 15.04
N THR A 244 -10.27 -17.81 15.13
CA THR A 244 -9.86 -16.69 14.27
C THR A 244 -9.77 -17.09 12.81
N TRP A 245 -9.13 -18.22 12.50
CA TRP A 245 -9.01 -18.71 11.12
C TRP A 245 -10.35 -19.19 10.56
N ILE A 246 -11.14 -19.93 11.34
CA ILE A 246 -12.47 -20.39 10.94
C ILE A 246 -13.38 -19.19 10.65
N PHE A 247 -13.39 -18.18 11.53
CA PHE A 247 -14.17 -16.97 11.32
C PHE A 247 -13.66 -16.16 10.12
N GLY A 248 -12.35 -15.96 10.01
CA GLY A 248 -11.74 -15.18 8.93
C GLY A 248 -11.96 -15.79 7.55
N VAL A 249 -11.71 -17.10 7.39
CA VAL A 249 -11.98 -17.81 6.13
C VAL A 249 -13.47 -17.91 5.88
N GLY A 250 -14.26 -18.21 6.92
CA GLY A 250 -15.72 -18.29 6.83
C GLY A 250 -16.35 -16.98 6.35
N ILE A 251 -15.88 -15.83 6.84
CA ILE A 251 -16.42 -14.52 6.40
C ILE A 251 -16.01 -14.18 4.96
N LEU A 252 -14.83 -14.60 4.49
CA LEU A 252 -14.44 -14.42 3.09
C LEU A 252 -15.39 -15.18 2.15
N PHE A 253 -15.68 -16.45 2.46
CA PHE A 253 -16.64 -17.24 1.68
C PHE A 253 -18.06 -16.69 1.77
N ALA A 254 -18.51 -16.33 2.98
CA ALA A 254 -19.85 -15.79 3.18
C ALA A 254 -20.02 -14.45 2.45
N ASN A 255 -18.99 -13.60 2.40
CA ASN A 255 -19.00 -12.34 1.66
C ASN A 255 -19.11 -12.55 0.14
N GLU A 256 -18.34 -13.51 -0.40
CA GLU A 256 -18.36 -13.85 -1.84
C GLU A 256 -19.69 -14.49 -2.26
N PHE A 257 -20.14 -15.52 -1.54
CA PHE A 257 -21.40 -16.21 -1.85
C PHE A 257 -22.63 -15.34 -1.58
N GLY A 258 -22.58 -14.53 -0.53
CA GLY A 258 -23.65 -13.61 -0.14
C GLY A 258 -23.64 -12.29 -0.89
N LYS A 259 -22.65 -12.02 -1.75
CA LYS A 259 -22.46 -10.76 -2.49
C LYS A 259 -22.67 -9.51 -1.60
N GLY A 260 -22.07 -9.50 -0.42
CA GLY A 260 -22.16 -8.39 0.54
C GLY A 260 -23.49 -8.30 1.33
N TYR A 261 -24.28 -9.37 1.34
CA TYR A 261 -25.55 -9.55 2.06
C TYR A 261 -26.55 -8.40 1.83
N PRO A 262 -27.21 -8.33 0.66
CA PRO A 262 -28.24 -7.31 0.42
C PRO A 262 -29.32 -7.32 1.51
N TYR A 263 -29.66 -6.15 2.04
CA TYR A 263 -30.72 -6.02 3.05
C TYR A 263 -32.07 -6.52 2.54
N ALA A 264 -32.34 -6.36 1.24
CA ALA A 264 -33.51 -6.93 0.59
C ALA A 264 -33.58 -8.46 0.79
N SER A 265 -32.47 -9.16 0.63
CA SER A 265 -32.39 -10.62 0.83
C SER A 265 -32.50 -11.01 2.30
N ILE A 266 -31.88 -10.26 3.21
CA ILE A 266 -31.97 -10.53 4.66
C ILE A 266 -33.41 -10.35 5.15
N LEU A 267 -34.03 -9.22 4.81
CA LEU A 267 -35.38 -8.90 5.26
C LEU A 267 -36.45 -9.75 4.57
N GLY A 268 -36.22 -10.20 3.34
CA GLY A 268 -37.11 -11.13 2.63
C GLY A 268 -37.23 -12.50 3.28
N ILE A 269 -36.31 -12.88 4.18
CA ILE A 269 -36.42 -14.11 4.99
C ILE A 269 -37.43 -13.94 6.13
N PHE A 270 -37.52 -12.73 6.70
CA PHE A 270 -38.33 -12.45 7.90
C PHE A 270 -39.68 -11.79 7.58
N LEU A 271 -39.78 -11.09 6.45
CA LEU A 271 -41.00 -10.44 5.98
C LEU A 271 -41.55 -11.23 4.78
N PRO A 272 -42.70 -11.92 4.92
CA PRO A 272 -43.29 -12.66 3.81
C PRO A 272 -43.72 -11.70 2.70
N SER A 273 -43.40 -12.05 1.45
CA SER A 273 -43.88 -11.36 0.26
C SER A 273 -45.40 -11.50 0.18
N SER A 274 -46.16 -10.42 0.35
CA SER A 274 -47.60 -10.42 0.06
C SER A 274 -47.83 -10.72 -1.43
N PRO A 275 -48.73 -11.66 -1.81
CA PRO A 275 -49.03 -11.93 -3.20
C PRO A 275 -49.97 -10.83 -3.72
N VAL A 276 -49.48 -9.93 -4.57
CA VAL A 276 -50.35 -9.02 -5.32
C VAL A 276 -49.93 -9.01 -6.80
N SER A 277 -50.83 -9.57 -7.60
CA SER A 277 -51.19 -9.29 -9.00
C SER A 277 -50.09 -8.91 -10.01
N GLU A 278 -50.00 -9.70 -11.08
CA GLU A 278 -49.08 -9.64 -12.24
C GLU A 278 -49.07 -8.33 -13.07
N LYS A 279 -49.54 -7.18 -12.56
CA LYS A 279 -49.66 -5.94 -13.36
C LYS A 279 -49.07 -4.66 -12.78
N GLU A 280 -48.36 -4.68 -11.64
CA GLU A 280 -47.61 -3.50 -11.19
C GLU A 280 -46.18 -3.86 -10.76
N SER A 281 -45.23 -3.23 -11.43
CA SER A 281 -43.79 -3.43 -11.32
C SER A 281 -43.21 -3.11 -9.94
N LEU A 282 -42.34 -4.01 -9.48
CA LEU A 282 -41.32 -3.85 -8.41
C LEU A 282 -41.85 -3.61 -6.99
N THR A 283 -41.99 -4.71 -6.23
CA THR A 283 -42.14 -4.66 -4.77
C THR A 283 -40.89 -4.04 -4.13
N THR A 284 -40.95 -2.74 -3.85
CA THR A 284 -39.93 -2.00 -3.11
C THR A 284 -40.01 -2.31 -1.63
N ASN A 285 -39.50 -3.48 -1.23
CA ASN A 285 -39.33 -3.80 0.19
C ASN A 285 -38.37 -2.77 0.85
N PHE A 286 -38.57 -2.46 2.14
CA PHE A 286 -37.70 -1.54 2.91
C PHE A 286 -36.19 -1.88 2.77
N GLY A 287 -35.86 -3.17 2.59
CA GLY A 287 -34.49 -3.60 2.31
C GLY A 287 -33.91 -3.07 1.00
N HIS A 288 -34.70 -2.94 -0.07
CA HIS A 288 -34.25 -2.29 -1.31
C HIS A 288 -33.98 -0.79 -1.10
N THR A 289 -34.75 -0.14 -0.23
CA THR A 289 -34.48 1.25 0.16
C THR A 289 -33.17 1.36 0.94
N LEU A 290 -32.85 0.43 1.84
CA LEU A 290 -31.56 0.44 2.54
C LEU A 290 -30.39 0.15 1.60
N ASP A 291 -30.56 -0.79 0.67
CA ASP A 291 -29.54 -1.15 -0.31
C ASP A 291 -29.30 -0.02 -1.34
N SER A 292 -30.28 0.84 -1.61
CA SER A 292 -30.10 2.01 -2.50
C SER A 292 -29.17 3.07 -1.90
N PHE A 293 -29.10 3.16 -0.57
CA PHE A 293 -28.14 3.99 0.15
C PHE A 293 -26.80 3.25 0.38
N GLY A 294 -26.15 2.85 -0.72
CA GLY A 294 -24.89 2.07 -0.71
C GLY A 294 -23.60 2.90 -0.54
N GLY A 295 -23.67 4.23 -0.48
CA GLY A 295 -22.49 5.10 -0.43
C GLY A 295 -21.69 5.15 -1.73
N LEU A 296 -20.46 5.68 -1.67
CA LEU A 296 -19.58 5.86 -2.83
C LEU A 296 -19.09 4.53 -3.45
N ILE A 297 -18.89 3.51 -2.60
CA ILE A 297 -18.40 2.18 -2.99
C ILE A 297 -19.34 1.14 -2.36
N PRO A 298 -20.49 0.83 -2.97
CA PRO A 298 -21.48 -0.08 -2.40
C PRO A 298 -20.97 -1.49 -2.14
N ARG A 299 -19.99 -1.92 -2.93
CA ARG A 299 -19.36 -3.25 -2.88
C ARG A 299 -18.28 -3.35 -1.81
N TRP A 300 -18.69 -3.18 -0.56
CA TRP A 300 -17.80 -3.25 0.59
C TRP A 300 -17.11 -4.61 0.73
N GLU A 301 -17.76 -5.67 0.29
CA GLU A 301 -17.30 -7.06 0.42
C GLU A 301 -15.98 -7.32 -0.31
N VAL A 302 -15.74 -6.62 -1.43
CA VAL A 302 -14.54 -6.80 -2.27
C VAL A 302 -13.27 -6.34 -1.53
N LEU A 303 -13.37 -5.23 -0.81
CA LEU A 303 -12.23 -4.62 -0.11
C LEU A 303 -12.10 -5.16 1.33
N PHE A 304 -13.12 -5.83 1.83
CA PHE A 304 -13.13 -6.40 3.17
C PHE A 304 -12.03 -7.44 3.40
N ASN A 305 -11.48 -8.04 2.34
CA ASN A 305 -10.36 -8.97 2.39
C ASN A 305 -9.15 -8.40 3.16
N PHE A 306 -8.83 -7.11 2.97
CA PHE A 306 -7.75 -6.45 3.72
C PHE A 306 -8.11 -6.26 5.20
N THR A 307 -9.39 -6.02 5.51
CA THR A 307 -9.88 -5.92 6.89
C THR A 307 -9.78 -7.27 7.59
N VAL A 308 -10.07 -8.39 6.91
CA VAL A 308 -9.90 -9.74 7.47
C VAL A 308 -8.46 -10.00 7.90
N LEU A 309 -7.46 -9.57 7.13
CA LEU A 309 -6.05 -9.71 7.50
C LEU A 309 -5.72 -8.91 8.79
N ARG A 310 -6.26 -7.70 8.93
CA ARG A 310 -6.09 -6.89 10.16
C ARG A 310 -6.77 -7.54 11.35
N ILE A 311 -7.97 -8.08 11.16
CA ILE A 311 -8.70 -8.83 12.18
C ILE A 311 -7.86 -10.01 12.70
N ILE A 312 -7.31 -10.81 11.77
CA ILE A 312 -6.45 -11.95 12.11
C ILE A 312 -5.22 -11.48 12.89
N SER A 313 -4.55 -10.41 12.43
CA SER A 313 -3.40 -9.84 13.14
C SER A 313 -3.76 -9.40 14.56
N PHE A 314 -4.87 -8.69 14.76
CA PHE A 314 -5.30 -8.26 16.10
C PHE A 314 -5.50 -9.46 17.05
N ASN A 315 -6.16 -10.51 16.55
CA ASN A 315 -6.45 -11.70 17.35
C ASN A 315 -5.17 -12.45 17.75
N MET A 316 -4.24 -12.61 16.80
CA MET A 316 -2.96 -13.28 17.06
C MET A 316 -2.06 -12.44 17.97
N ASP A 317 -2.00 -11.12 17.77
CA ASP A 317 -1.24 -10.20 18.64
C ASP A 317 -1.77 -10.23 20.08
N ARG A 318 -3.10 -10.31 20.26
CA ARG A 318 -3.72 -10.51 21.58
C ARG A 318 -3.39 -11.89 22.18
N TYR A 319 -3.45 -12.94 21.37
CA TYR A 319 -3.17 -14.31 21.83
C TYR A 319 -1.73 -14.46 22.33
N TRP A 320 -0.76 -13.83 21.64
CA TRP A 320 0.64 -13.86 22.03
C TRP A 320 0.96 -12.92 23.19
N SER A 321 0.31 -11.75 23.27
CA SER A 321 0.54 -10.80 24.37
C SER A 321 0.23 -11.41 25.74
N GLN A 322 -0.75 -12.31 25.83
CA GLN A 322 -1.15 -13.00 27.06
C GLN A 322 -0.07 -13.95 27.62
N ASN A 323 0.87 -14.38 26.78
CA ASN A 323 1.93 -15.33 27.14
C ASN A 323 3.32 -14.67 27.24
N ALA A 324 3.41 -13.34 27.11
CA ALA A 324 4.68 -12.63 27.19
C ALA A 324 5.31 -12.83 28.58
N LYS A 325 6.39 -13.62 28.65
CA LYS A 325 7.09 -13.92 29.91
C LYS A 325 7.68 -12.63 30.49
N ALA A 326 7.64 -12.51 31.82
CA ALA A 326 8.17 -11.35 32.53
C ALA A 326 9.67 -11.08 32.25
N ALA A 327 10.46 -12.12 31.96
CA ALA A 327 11.88 -12.01 31.62
C ALA A 327 12.10 -11.27 30.29
N ASP A 328 11.40 -11.65 29.22
CA ASP A 328 11.45 -10.95 27.92
C ASP A 328 11.02 -9.49 28.06
N SER A 329 10.09 -9.21 28.98
CA SER A 329 9.62 -7.84 29.24
C SER A 329 10.66 -6.95 29.92
N LEU A 330 11.64 -7.51 30.65
CA LEU A 330 12.68 -6.75 31.35
C LEU A 330 13.80 -6.33 30.41
N GLU A 331 14.26 -7.23 29.55
CA GLU A 331 15.24 -6.93 28.49
C GLU A 331 14.67 -5.90 27.51
N LYS A 332 13.41 -6.09 27.09
CA LYS A 332 12.71 -5.15 26.20
C LYS A 332 12.39 -3.79 26.85
N LYS A 333 12.31 -3.71 28.19
CA LYS A 333 12.14 -2.44 28.93
C LYS A 333 13.40 -1.59 28.94
N GLN A 334 14.58 -2.16 28.70
CA GLN A 334 15.85 -1.42 28.61
C GLN A 334 16.03 -0.73 27.26
N LEU A 335 15.27 -1.12 26.24
CA LEU A 335 15.27 -0.47 24.92
C LEU A 335 14.53 0.86 24.97
N ASP A 336 15.04 1.86 24.24
CA ASP A 336 14.33 3.13 24.03
C ASP A 336 13.07 2.89 23.17
N PRO A 337 11.85 3.05 23.72
CA PRO A 337 10.61 2.79 22.98
C PRO A 337 10.41 3.73 21.77
N SER A 338 11.07 4.89 21.76
CA SER A 338 11.00 5.85 20.67
C SER A 338 11.93 5.51 19.49
N ASN A 339 12.88 4.59 19.71
CA ASN A 339 13.91 4.21 18.73
C ASN A 339 13.99 2.68 18.55
N LEU A 340 12.84 2.00 18.58
CA LEU A 340 12.75 0.57 18.33
C LEU A 340 13.04 0.24 16.86
N SER A 341 13.72 -0.87 16.63
CA SER A 341 13.88 -1.45 15.29
C SER A 341 12.53 -1.86 14.72
N GLU A 342 12.42 -2.01 13.40
CA GLU A 342 11.16 -2.43 12.78
C GLU A 342 10.70 -3.79 13.30
N ARG A 343 11.62 -4.76 13.39
CA ARG A 343 11.32 -6.09 13.91
C ARG A 343 10.82 -6.01 15.34
N ASP A 344 11.45 -5.17 16.17
CA ASP A 344 11.04 -5.02 17.57
C ASP A 344 9.65 -4.40 17.69
N ARG A 345 9.30 -3.41 16.85
CA ARG A 345 7.94 -2.84 16.85
C ARG A 345 6.86 -3.87 16.54
N VAL A 346 7.16 -4.85 15.68
CA VAL A 346 6.24 -5.94 15.32
C VAL A 346 6.22 -7.03 16.40
N ALA A 347 7.38 -7.39 16.95
CA ALA A 347 7.55 -8.53 17.85
C ALA A 347 7.28 -8.22 19.33
N ILE A 348 7.40 -6.95 19.76
CA ILE A 348 7.07 -6.53 21.12
C ILE A 348 5.54 -6.42 21.24
N PRO A 349 4.90 -7.23 22.11
CA PRO A 349 3.45 -7.18 22.23
C PRO A 349 2.95 -5.84 22.79
N ALA A 350 1.82 -5.35 22.28
CA ALA A 350 1.12 -4.19 22.84
C ALA A 350 0.68 -4.44 24.30
N LYS A 351 0.41 -3.35 25.05
CA LYS A 351 -0.04 -3.48 26.45
C LYS A 351 -1.39 -4.19 26.50
N GLN A 352 -1.63 -5.01 27.52
CA GLN A 352 -2.92 -5.72 27.67
C GLN A 352 -4.13 -4.77 27.68
N THR A 353 -3.96 -3.58 28.24
CA THR A 353 -4.97 -2.51 28.28
C THR A 353 -5.26 -1.89 26.92
N ASP A 354 -4.42 -2.12 25.92
CA ASP A 354 -4.61 -1.56 24.57
C ASP A 354 -5.57 -2.40 23.72
N PHE A 355 -5.84 -3.66 24.09
CA PHE A 355 -6.76 -4.55 23.39
C PHE A 355 -8.23 -4.25 23.72
N THR A 356 -8.64 -3.01 23.43
CA THR A 356 -10.02 -2.52 23.59
C THR A 356 -10.74 -2.47 22.25
N PHE A 357 -12.08 -2.52 22.26
CA PHE A 357 -12.86 -2.38 21.04
C PHE A 357 -12.61 -1.05 20.33
N ARG A 358 -12.38 0.02 21.08
CA ARG A 358 -12.06 1.36 20.56
C ARG A 358 -10.79 1.34 19.69
N ASN A 359 -9.72 0.74 20.21
CA ASN A 359 -8.44 0.66 19.49
C ASN A 359 -8.51 -0.35 18.32
N TYR A 360 -9.20 -1.47 18.53
CA TYR A 360 -9.46 -2.47 17.49
C TYR A 360 -10.23 -1.87 16.31
N PHE A 361 -11.26 -1.07 16.57
CA PHE A 361 -12.07 -0.41 15.55
C PHE A 361 -11.23 0.60 14.75
N ALA A 362 -10.45 1.45 15.44
CA ALA A 362 -9.54 2.40 14.78
C ALA A 362 -8.47 1.72 13.92
N TYR A 363 -7.95 0.58 14.37
CA TYR A 363 -6.93 -0.19 13.65
C TYR A 363 -7.49 -0.91 12.42
N THR A 364 -8.55 -1.70 12.59
CA THR A 364 -9.11 -2.54 11.50
C THR A 364 -9.65 -1.71 10.36
N LEU A 365 -10.22 -0.55 10.68
CA LEU A 365 -10.80 0.39 9.73
C LEU A 365 -9.95 1.66 9.56
N TYR A 366 -8.64 1.58 9.83
CA TYR A 366 -7.75 2.72 9.71
C TYR A 366 -7.88 3.39 8.33
N SER A 367 -8.48 4.58 8.32
CA SER A 367 -9.01 5.21 7.10
C SER A 367 -7.99 5.31 5.96
N PRO A 368 -6.72 5.72 6.21
CA PRO A 368 -5.72 5.80 5.16
C PRO A 368 -5.36 4.48 4.48
N LEU A 369 -5.60 3.33 5.10
CA LEU A 369 -5.25 2.02 4.55
C LEU A 369 -6.47 1.11 4.38
N TYR A 370 -7.67 1.61 4.64
CA TYR A 370 -8.89 0.81 4.68
C TYR A 370 -9.24 0.20 3.31
N LEU A 371 -9.33 1.04 2.27
CA LEU A 371 -9.77 0.63 0.93
C LEU A 371 -8.74 -0.29 0.27
N THR A 372 -7.50 0.16 0.23
CA THR A 372 -6.37 -0.60 -0.30
C THR A 372 -5.11 -0.02 0.30
N GLY A 373 -4.12 -0.85 0.57
CA GLY A 373 -2.89 -0.39 1.18
C GLY A 373 -2.14 -1.52 1.85
N PRO A 374 -0.89 -1.28 2.24
CA PRO A 374 -0.10 -2.27 2.96
C PRO A 374 -0.76 -2.67 4.28
N ILE A 375 -0.59 -3.93 4.66
CA ILE A 375 -1.09 -4.44 5.93
C ILE A 375 -0.05 -4.15 7.01
N LEU A 376 -0.49 -3.48 8.07
CA LEU A 376 0.25 -3.27 9.31
C LEU A 376 -0.26 -4.28 10.33
N THR A 377 0.61 -4.73 11.23
CA THR A 377 0.19 -5.51 12.41
C THR A 377 -0.36 -4.58 13.50
N PHE A 378 -1.10 -5.12 14.47
CA PHE A 378 -1.66 -4.31 15.56
C PHE A 378 -0.55 -3.79 16.49
N ASN A 379 0.48 -4.59 16.75
CA ASN A 379 1.63 -4.18 17.54
C ASN A 379 2.37 -3.00 16.89
N ASP A 380 2.68 -3.07 15.59
CA ASP A 380 3.37 -2.00 14.89
C ASP A 380 2.49 -0.74 14.82
N TYR A 381 1.21 -0.87 14.46
CA TYR A 381 0.26 0.24 14.46
C TYR A 381 0.22 0.96 15.82
N THR A 382 0.08 0.20 16.92
CA THR A 382 0.03 0.75 18.28
C THR A 382 1.35 1.42 18.68
N SER A 383 2.49 0.84 18.31
CA SER A 383 3.82 1.42 18.53
C SER A 383 3.95 2.77 17.82
N GLN A 384 3.54 2.85 16.55
CA GLN A 384 3.59 4.09 15.76
C GLN A 384 2.60 5.17 16.26
N LEU A 385 1.47 4.78 16.85
CA LEU A 385 0.54 5.68 17.53
C LEU A 385 1.10 6.25 18.85
N ARG A 386 2.04 5.57 19.50
CA ARG A 386 2.76 6.11 20.66
C ARG A 386 3.98 6.94 20.26
N HIS A 387 4.77 6.42 19.34
CA HIS A 387 6.02 7.01 18.91
C HIS A 387 6.02 7.18 17.40
N ARG A 388 6.05 8.43 16.94
CA ARG A 388 6.13 8.72 15.50
C ARG A 388 7.42 8.10 14.94
N PRO A 389 7.37 7.29 13.86
CA PRO A 389 8.57 6.75 13.26
C PRO A 389 9.52 7.86 12.79
N LEU A 390 10.81 7.71 13.10
CA LEU A 390 11.87 8.64 12.67
C LEU A 390 12.08 8.67 11.15
N SER A 391 11.64 7.61 10.47
CA SER A 391 11.65 7.50 9.02
C SER A 391 10.74 8.53 8.33
N ILE A 392 9.73 9.10 9.02
CA ILE A 392 8.78 10.05 8.43
C ILE A 392 9.31 11.47 8.58
N THR A 393 9.96 11.97 7.53
CA THR A 393 10.40 13.36 7.42
C THR A 393 9.60 14.12 6.37
N PRO A 394 9.29 15.43 6.55
CA PRO A 394 8.55 16.21 5.56
C PRO A 394 9.19 16.19 4.16
N ARG A 395 10.53 16.21 4.11
CA ARG A 395 11.29 16.13 2.86
C ARG A 395 11.08 14.79 2.16
N ARG A 396 11.19 13.66 2.87
CA ARG A 396 10.97 12.32 2.31
C ARG A 396 9.53 12.18 1.83
N THR A 397 8.55 12.60 2.63
CA THR A 397 7.13 12.54 2.24
C THR A 397 6.84 13.39 1.00
N ALA A 398 7.45 14.58 0.88
CA ALA A 398 7.30 15.43 -0.31
C ALA A 398 7.91 14.80 -1.57
N LEU A 399 9.11 14.19 -1.45
CA LEU A 399 9.73 13.47 -2.56
C LEU A 399 8.93 12.22 -2.96
N TYR A 400 8.38 11.51 -1.98
CA TYR A 400 7.49 10.36 -2.21
C TYR A 400 6.20 10.80 -2.93
N ALA A 401 5.60 11.92 -2.53
CA ALA A 401 4.45 12.50 -3.21
C ALA A 401 4.78 12.89 -4.66
N LEU A 402 5.92 13.54 -4.90
CA LEU A 402 6.39 13.87 -6.24
C LEU A 402 6.57 12.60 -7.10
N ARG A 403 7.14 11.54 -6.53
CA ARG A 403 7.30 10.26 -7.21
C ARG A 403 5.95 9.62 -7.56
N PHE A 404 4.97 9.70 -6.67
CA PHE A 404 3.60 9.27 -6.95
C PHE A 404 3.01 10.07 -8.13
N THR A 405 3.13 11.40 -8.12
CA THR A 405 2.64 12.26 -9.22
C THR A 405 3.29 11.89 -10.55
N ILE A 406 4.59 11.62 -10.58
CA ILE A 406 5.27 11.17 -11.81
C ILE A 406 4.71 9.84 -12.29
N CYS A 407 4.47 8.87 -11.39
CA CYS A 407 3.85 7.60 -11.77
C CYS A 407 2.43 7.78 -12.30
N LEU A 408 1.64 8.67 -11.68
CA LEU A 408 0.27 8.98 -12.12
C LEU A 408 0.29 9.60 -13.52
N LEU A 409 1.14 10.60 -13.74
CA LEU A 409 1.31 11.22 -15.05
C LEU A 409 1.82 10.21 -16.10
N THR A 410 2.71 9.29 -15.71
CA THR A 410 3.17 8.21 -16.60
C THR A 410 2.01 7.32 -17.03
N MET A 411 1.14 6.93 -16.09
CA MET A 411 -0.07 6.16 -16.41
C MET A 411 -1.00 6.94 -17.33
N GLU A 412 -1.27 8.21 -17.03
CA GLU A 412 -2.10 9.08 -17.88
C GLU A 412 -1.53 9.20 -19.29
N VAL A 413 -0.24 9.49 -19.44
CA VAL A 413 0.41 9.52 -20.76
C VAL A 413 0.25 8.17 -21.45
N MET A 414 0.56 7.06 -20.77
CA MET A 414 0.48 5.74 -21.38
C MET A 414 -0.91 5.43 -21.95
N ILE A 415 -2.00 5.72 -21.24
CA ILE A 415 -3.37 5.45 -21.74
C ILE A 415 -3.85 6.42 -22.84
N HIS A 416 -3.22 7.59 -22.98
CA HIS A 416 -3.53 8.51 -24.09
C HIS A 416 -2.80 8.16 -25.38
N PHE A 417 -1.73 7.37 -25.31
CA PHE A 417 -0.90 7.02 -26.46
C PHE A 417 -0.92 5.52 -26.79
N MET A 418 -1.16 4.65 -25.82
CA MET A 418 -1.05 3.20 -25.94
C MET A 418 -2.39 2.54 -25.54
N TYR A 419 -3.25 2.29 -26.54
CA TYR A 419 -4.64 1.83 -26.37
C TYR A 419 -4.77 0.33 -26.16
N MET A 420 -3.89 -0.23 -25.32
CA MET A 420 -3.69 -1.67 -25.22
C MET A 420 -4.93 -2.39 -24.71
N VAL A 421 -5.59 -1.83 -23.69
CA VAL A 421 -6.74 -2.48 -23.06
C VAL A 421 -7.91 -2.45 -24.02
N ALA A 422 -8.18 -1.32 -24.67
CA ALA A 422 -9.18 -1.20 -25.72
C ALA A 422 -8.94 -2.22 -26.86
N ILE A 423 -7.69 -2.38 -27.33
CA ILE A 423 -7.35 -3.35 -28.38
C ILE A 423 -7.62 -4.79 -27.90
N PHE A 424 -7.21 -5.16 -26.68
CA PHE A 424 -7.49 -6.50 -26.14
C PHE A 424 -8.98 -6.76 -25.96
N HIS A 425 -9.77 -5.74 -25.57
CA HIS A 425 -11.22 -5.84 -25.43
C HIS A 425 -11.93 -5.97 -26.79
N ALA A 426 -11.53 -5.20 -27.79
CA ALA A 426 -12.12 -5.23 -29.12
C ALA A 426 -11.79 -6.53 -29.90
N ARG A 427 -10.75 -7.26 -29.49
CA ARG A 427 -10.29 -8.52 -30.11
C ARG A 427 -10.23 -8.43 -31.66
N PRO A 428 -9.45 -7.49 -32.21
CA PRO A 428 -9.28 -7.40 -33.65
C PRO A 428 -8.57 -8.65 -34.17
N ASN A 429 -8.55 -8.83 -35.49
CA ASN A 429 -7.83 -9.95 -36.08
C ASN A 429 -6.31 -9.81 -35.81
N PHE A 430 -5.81 -10.59 -34.84
CA PHE A 430 -4.42 -10.57 -34.41
C PHE A 430 -3.43 -11.08 -35.48
N SER A 431 -3.91 -11.77 -36.53
CA SER A 431 -3.03 -12.21 -37.64
C SER A 431 -2.48 -11.04 -38.47
N LEU A 432 -3.09 -9.86 -38.35
CA LEU A 432 -2.64 -8.63 -39.02
C LEU A 432 -1.46 -7.95 -38.30
N TYR A 433 -1.11 -8.43 -37.10
CA TYR A 433 -0.05 -7.87 -36.28
C TYR A 433 1.23 -8.66 -36.50
N THR A 434 2.34 -7.97 -36.64
CA THR A 434 3.65 -8.64 -36.62
C THR A 434 3.90 -9.28 -35.25
N PRO A 435 4.70 -10.36 -35.18
CA PRO A 435 5.07 -10.97 -33.90
C PRO A 435 5.68 -9.96 -32.91
N ALA A 436 6.47 -9.01 -33.41
CA ALA A 436 7.04 -7.93 -32.61
C ALA A 436 5.97 -7.00 -32.02
N GLN A 437 4.99 -6.56 -32.82
CA GLN A 437 3.89 -5.73 -32.34
C GLN A 437 3.05 -6.44 -31.28
N LEU A 438 2.71 -7.71 -31.51
CA LEU A 438 1.92 -8.49 -30.55
C LEU A 438 2.68 -8.71 -29.24
N SER A 439 3.97 -9.02 -29.32
CA SER A 439 4.85 -9.15 -28.15
C SER A 439 4.92 -7.84 -27.35
N MET A 440 5.12 -6.70 -28.02
CA MET A 440 5.20 -5.39 -27.36
C MET A 440 3.86 -4.96 -26.77
N LEU A 441 2.75 -5.26 -27.45
CA LEU A 441 1.41 -5.00 -26.93
C LEU A 441 1.16 -5.75 -25.61
N GLY A 442 1.52 -7.04 -25.56
CA GLY A 442 1.43 -7.83 -24.33
C GLY A 442 2.38 -7.32 -23.22
N PHE A 443 3.61 -6.99 -23.59
CA PHE A 443 4.62 -6.47 -22.66
C PHE A 443 4.17 -5.15 -21.99
N PHE A 444 3.70 -4.18 -22.75
CA PHE A 444 3.24 -2.92 -22.17
C PHE A 444 1.90 -3.06 -21.46
N ASN A 445 1.04 -4.00 -21.86
CA ASN A 445 -0.18 -4.29 -21.10
C ASN A 445 0.17 -4.84 -19.70
N LEU A 446 1.22 -5.64 -19.58
CA LEU A 446 1.74 -6.04 -18.27
C LEU A 446 2.25 -4.84 -17.46
N LYS A 447 2.88 -3.85 -18.10
CA LYS A 447 3.28 -2.59 -17.44
C LYS A 447 2.07 -1.75 -17.03
N HIS A 448 1.00 -1.75 -17.81
CA HIS A 448 -0.30 -1.16 -17.44
C HIS A 448 -0.92 -1.82 -16.22
N ILE A 449 -0.95 -3.16 -16.18
CA ILE A 449 -1.42 -3.91 -15.02
C ILE A 449 -0.57 -3.59 -13.77
N TRP A 450 0.74 -3.46 -13.94
CA TRP A 450 1.62 -3.07 -12.83
C TRP A 450 1.33 -1.65 -12.34
N LEU A 451 1.18 -0.67 -13.25
CA LEU A 451 0.89 0.73 -12.88
C LEU A 451 -0.47 0.88 -12.21
N LYS A 452 -1.52 0.20 -12.70
CA LYS A 452 -2.86 0.30 -12.10
C LYS A 452 -2.92 -0.25 -10.67
N LEU A 453 -2.07 -1.22 -10.32
CA LEU A 453 -1.96 -1.72 -8.94
C LEU A 453 -1.05 -0.83 -8.08
N LEU A 454 0.03 -0.30 -8.68
CA LEU A 454 0.97 0.59 -7.98
C LEU A 454 0.29 1.85 -7.46
N LEU A 455 -0.53 2.50 -8.29
CA LEU A 455 -1.05 3.83 -8.02
C LEU A 455 -1.92 3.88 -6.76
N PRO A 456 -2.95 3.02 -6.59
CA PRO A 456 -3.69 2.96 -5.35
C PRO A 456 -2.78 2.69 -4.15
N TRP A 457 -1.93 1.64 -4.20
CA TRP A 457 -1.06 1.31 -3.06
C TRP A 457 -0.15 2.47 -2.64
N ARG A 458 0.46 3.16 -3.60
CA ARG A 458 1.29 4.33 -3.30
C ARG A 458 0.49 5.50 -2.76
N PHE A 459 -0.70 5.73 -3.29
CA PHE A 459 -1.59 6.79 -2.85
C PHE A 459 -2.00 6.61 -1.39
N PHE A 460 -2.51 5.43 -1.02
CA PHE A 460 -2.94 5.15 0.35
C PHE A 460 -1.76 5.07 1.33
N ARG A 461 -0.59 4.60 0.87
CA ARG A 461 0.65 4.75 1.64
C ARG A 461 1.05 6.21 1.86
N LEU A 462 0.98 7.06 0.82
CA LEU A 462 1.24 8.51 0.96
C LEU A 462 0.29 9.13 1.99
N TRP A 463 -1.00 8.75 1.96
CA TRP A 463 -1.97 9.21 2.95
C TRP A 463 -1.57 8.80 4.37
N ALA A 464 -1.17 7.55 4.59
CA ALA A 464 -0.68 7.10 5.91
C ALA A 464 0.59 7.86 6.35
N LEU A 465 1.53 8.11 5.44
CA LEU A 465 2.75 8.88 5.71
C LEU A 465 2.46 10.34 6.11
N LEU A 466 1.47 10.96 5.47
CA LEU A 466 0.98 12.30 5.83
C LEU A 466 0.31 12.31 7.21
N ASP A 467 -0.36 11.22 7.59
CA ASP A 467 -0.95 11.07 8.92
C ASP A 467 0.11 10.79 10.01
N GLY A 468 1.27 10.26 9.63
CA GLY A 468 2.39 9.96 10.52
C GLY A 468 2.52 8.49 10.90
N ILE A 469 2.00 7.59 10.06
CA ILE A 469 2.23 6.14 10.11
C ILE A 469 3.05 5.73 8.88
N ASP A 470 4.09 4.91 9.07
CA ASP A 470 4.97 4.39 8.02
C ASP A 470 4.65 2.90 7.75
N PRO A 471 3.74 2.60 6.80
CA PRO A 471 3.51 1.24 6.33
C PRO A 471 4.56 0.79 5.29
N PRO A 472 4.77 -0.53 5.11
CA PRO A 472 5.73 -1.06 4.13
C PRO A 472 5.35 -0.73 2.67
N GLU A 473 6.32 -0.54 1.79
CA GLU A 473 6.07 -0.39 0.34
C GLU A 473 5.71 -1.75 -0.30
N ASN A 474 4.50 -1.88 -0.86
CA ASN A 474 4.07 -3.12 -1.53
C ASN A 474 4.79 -3.41 -2.86
N MET A 475 5.24 -2.38 -3.58
CA MET A 475 5.78 -2.52 -4.94
C MET A 475 7.13 -1.79 -5.07
N VAL A 476 8.18 -2.57 -4.86
CA VAL A 476 9.55 -2.06 -4.77
C VAL A 476 10.14 -1.67 -6.14
N SER A 477 9.82 -2.44 -7.19
CA SER A 477 10.46 -2.28 -8.50
C SER A 477 9.53 -2.65 -9.67
N LEU A 478 9.57 -1.86 -10.75
CA LEU A 478 8.92 -2.11 -12.05
C LEU A 478 9.69 -3.15 -12.89
N TRP A 479 10.94 -3.40 -12.49
CA TRP A 479 11.93 -4.24 -13.14
C TRP A 479 12.83 -4.80 -12.04
N GLY A 480 13.10 -6.10 -12.02
CA GLY A 480 14.12 -6.72 -11.15
C GLY A 480 15.57 -6.28 -11.47
N TRP A 481 15.77 -5.01 -11.83
CA TRP A 481 17.04 -4.37 -12.15
C TRP A 481 17.61 -3.56 -10.96
N GLY A 482 17.04 -3.72 -9.76
CA GLY A 482 17.75 -3.44 -8.53
C GLY A 482 18.58 -4.67 -8.19
N GLY A 483 19.90 -4.57 -8.29
CA GLY A 483 20.85 -5.69 -8.21
C GLY A 483 20.49 -6.74 -7.17
N GLY A 484 20.56 -8.01 -7.60
CA GLY A 484 20.32 -9.18 -6.78
C GLY A 484 21.07 -9.09 -5.46
N ARG A 485 20.30 -9.00 -4.38
CA ARG A 485 20.66 -9.59 -3.10
C ARG A 485 19.40 -10.28 -2.59
N ASP A 486 19.54 -11.57 -2.35
CA ASP A 486 18.51 -12.46 -1.86
C ASP A 486 17.90 -11.90 -0.57
N TYR A 487 16.66 -11.43 -0.67
CA TYR A 487 15.84 -11.03 0.49
C TYR A 487 15.17 -12.25 1.17
N ALA A 488 15.65 -13.46 0.88
CA ALA A 488 15.06 -14.71 1.37
C ALA A 488 15.74 -15.29 2.63
N ALA A 489 16.84 -14.71 3.11
CA ALA A 489 17.63 -15.36 4.16
C ALA A 489 17.18 -15.06 5.61
N ASP A 490 16.48 -13.95 5.89
CA ASP A 490 16.21 -13.54 7.29
C ASP A 490 14.88 -14.07 7.84
N GLY A 491 14.14 -14.87 7.06
CA GLY A 491 12.88 -15.50 7.49
C GLY A 491 13.04 -16.86 8.18
N CYS A 492 14.26 -17.41 8.27
CA CYS A 492 14.51 -18.79 8.69
C CYS A 492 15.22 -18.95 10.05
N GLU A 493 15.11 -17.97 10.95
CA GLU A 493 15.52 -18.11 12.36
C GLU A 493 14.36 -17.89 13.33
N LEU A 494 13.21 -18.50 13.04
CA LEU A 494 12.10 -18.62 13.98
C LEU A 494 11.65 -20.09 14.05
N GLY A 495 12.22 -20.82 15.00
CA GLY A 495 11.78 -22.17 15.36
C GLY A 495 12.94 -23.05 15.78
N GLY A 496 13.21 -23.13 17.07
CA GLY A 496 14.04 -24.19 17.64
C GLY A 496 13.34 -25.53 17.45
N LEU A 497 13.57 -26.18 16.30
CA LEU A 497 13.30 -27.59 16.04
C LEU A 497 13.85 -28.00 14.65
N CYS A 498 15.17 -27.84 14.45
CA CYS A 498 15.90 -28.50 13.37
C CYS A 498 17.25 -29.01 13.89
N THR A 499 17.21 -29.99 14.78
CA THR A 499 18.37 -30.87 14.98
C THR A 499 18.41 -31.87 13.82
N GLY A 500 19.50 -31.83 13.06
CA GLY A 500 19.92 -32.92 12.19
C GLY A 500 19.38 -32.84 10.76
N LEU A 501 20.14 -32.19 9.88
CA LEU A 501 20.52 -32.71 8.57
C LEU A 501 21.64 -31.81 8.03
N GLY A 502 22.80 -32.42 7.80
CA GLY A 502 24.04 -31.74 7.45
C GLY A 502 23.96 -31.00 6.12
N ARG A 503 24.78 -29.95 6.00
CA ARG A 503 25.15 -29.33 4.72
C ARG A 503 25.59 -30.41 3.73
N PRO A 504 25.06 -30.48 2.50
CA PRO A 504 25.77 -31.10 1.41
C PRO A 504 26.86 -30.14 0.92
N GLU A 505 28.07 -30.66 0.86
CA GLU A 505 29.25 -30.05 0.29
C GLU A 505 29.08 -29.74 -1.20
N ARG A 506 29.86 -28.76 -1.67
CA ARG A 506 30.05 -28.49 -3.10
C ARG A 506 30.72 -29.69 -3.77
N ALA A 507 30.09 -30.25 -4.80
CA ALA A 507 30.75 -30.97 -5.89
C ALA A 507 29.97 -30.57 -7.15
N GLY A 508 30.58 -29.97 -8.16
CA GLY A 508 31.43 -30.65 -9.13
C GLY A 508 30.62 -30.74 -10.43
N GLY A 509 31.00 -29.95 -11.45
CA GLY A 509 30.24 -29.81 -12.69
C GLY A 509 30.20 -31.09 -13.52
N TRP A 510 29.29 -31.11 -14.51
CA TRP A 510 29.40 -31.89 -15.75
C TRP A 510 28.61 -31.20 -16.86
N ASP A 511 29.22 -31.21 -18.03
CA ASP A 511 28.76 -30.74 -19.34
C ASP A 511 27.51 -31.48 -19.84
N PHE A 512 26.58 -30.73 -20.45
CA PHE A 512 26.15 -30.84 -21.86
C PHE A 512 25.20 -29.68 -22.22
#